data_AF-A0ABD5NTJ1-F1
#
_entry.id   AF-A0ABD5NTJ1-F1
#
_cell.length_a   1.000
_cell.length_b   1.000
_cell.length_c   1.000
_cell.angle_alpha   90.00
_cell.angle_beta   90.00
_cell.angle_gamma   90.00
#
_symmetry.space_group_name_H-M   'P 1'
#
loop_
_entity.id
_entity.type
_entity.pdbx_description
1 polymer ?
#
loop_
_entity_poly.entity_id
_entity_poly.type
_entity_poly.pdbx_seq_one_letter_code
_entity_poly.pdbx_strand_id
1 'polypeptide(L)'
;MTPDADYTKAETTGFSQFEKNRFFKGKLMTPRDMEAEQTYHAERLQTLTRYLGGTGIVCGLTVRDVSETPDGLDVTVDPGLAIDGRGRPVVVEQVTTKSLPLPSTDEVHLFIQYSEVAVETVPVADTDGAVDSDAVANRTVEVFEVTHRETPPDGEIPVHSIDRSLVRPDDDVETVARRLVEAYHDEHRSEPDDEADPAVYLGSFERTPNGEWEALAERPGRPFVYDPALLFSLLVQHVTDDENPHRTPVREEPEKPPDGIEGVAQRLATLEESVTALQRERKTFVTYALRKTIKDRVRFFTDLSTRLEPHTGDGARIARDIAELSREDLRSSEDREQTYREQLDRLLDLLIQLGEPLEDVTTEESLERYLKSVTRLQSALESDEPLLELIDAHDQVSEAADSIQVLVDVVPED
;
A
#
# COMPACT_ATOMS: atom_id res chain seq x y z
N MET A 1 -57.41 17.13 -49.20
CA MET A 1 -56.36 17.59 -48.27
C MET A 1 -56.03 16.42 -47.38
N THR A 2 -55.13 15.58 -47.87
CA THR A 2 -54.40 14.58 -47.10
C THR A 2 -53.57 15.34 -46.06
N PRO A 3 -53.66 15.03 -44.76
CA PRO A 3 -52.63 15.44 -43.82
C PRO A 3 -51.41 14.58 -44.14
N ASP A 4 -50.37 15.22 -44.65
CA ASP A 4 -49.04 14.64 -44.79
C ASP A 4 -48.65 13.98 -43.46
N ALA A 5 -48.39 12.69 -43.53
CA ALA A 5 -47.81 11.90 -42.47
C ALA A 5 -46.32 12.22 -42.43
N ASP A 6 -45.95 13.25 -41.68
CA ASP A 6 -44.56 13.50 -41.35
C ASP A 6 -44.43 13.59 -39.82
N TYR A 7 -44.31 12.41 -39.20
CA TYR A 7 -44.02 12.27 -37.78
C TYR A 7 -42.89 11.28 -37.59
N THR A 8 -41.82 11.47 -38.37
CA THR A 8 -40.49 11.12 -37.89
C THR A 8 -40.24 12.06 -36.71
N LYS A 9 -40.39 11.57 -35.47
CA LYS A 9 -39.81 12.28 -34.32
C LYS A 9 -38.31 12.32 -34.65
N ALA A 10 -37.86 13.46 -35.17
CA ALA A 10 -36.45 13.70 -35.48
C ALA A 10 -35.66 13.16 -34.30
N GLU A 11 -34.66 12.31 -34.56
CA GLU A 11 -33.73 11.80 -33.55
C GLU A 11 -33.31 12.99 -32.70
N THR A 12 -33.95 13.14 -31.54
CA THR A 12 -33.84 14.35 -30.74
C THR A 12 -32.58 14.11 -29.95
N THR A 13 -31.49 14.71 -30.42
CA THR A 13 -30.19 14.63 -29.77
C THR A 13 -30.31 15.25 -28.37
N GLY A 14 -29.92 14.49 -27.34
CA GLY A 14 -29.94 14.90 -25.94
C GLY A 14 -31.10 14.39 -25.06
N PHE A 15 -31.12 14.80 -23.79
CA PHE A 15 -32.11 14.34 -22.81
C PHE A 15 -33.53 14.86 -23.11
N SER A 16 -34.43 13.94 -23.49
CA SER A 16 -35.87 14.22 -23.55
C SER A 16 -36.61 13.69 -22.32
N GLN A 17 -37.73 14.33 -21.95
CA GLN A 17 -38.58 13.82 -20.88
C GLN A 17 -39.34 12.58 -21.35
N PHE A 18 -39.32 11.52 -20.55
CA PHE A 18 -40.07 10.31 -20.84
C PHE A 18 -41.58 10.55 -20.72
N GLU A 19 -42.30 10.28 -21.81
CA GLU A 19 -43.75 10.32 -21.86
C GLU A 19 -44.31 8.90 -21.73
N LYS A 20 -45.34 8.70 -20.90
CA LYS A 20 -45.99 7.38 -20.72
C LYS A 20 -47.49 7.49 -20.89
N ASN A 21 -48.11 6.38 -21.26
CA ASN A 21 -49.54 6.35 -21.44
C ASN A 21 -50.28 6.51 -20.09
N ARG A 22 -51.22 7.47 -20.03
CA ARG A 22 -52.11 7.63 -18.88
C ARG A 22 -53.41 6.86 -19.10
N PHE A 23 -53.55 5.73 -18.42
CA PHE A 23 -54.79 4.96 -18.41
C PHE A 23 -55.92 5.65 -17.62
N PHE A 24 -57.13 5.65 -18.18
CA PHE A 24 -58.36 6.03 -17.49
C PHE A 24 -59.57 5.26 -18.04
N LYS A 25 -60.64 5.18 -17.24
CA LYS A 25 -61.84 4.41 -17.60
C LYS A 25 -62.50 5.01 -18.84
N GLY A 26 -62.74 4.17 -19.85
CA GLY A 26 -63.37 4.57 -21.11
C GLY A 26 -62.39 5.20 -22.12
N LYS A 27 -61.08 5.21 -21.84
CA LYS A 27 -60.08 5.60 -22.84
C LYS A 27 -60.12 4.62 -24.02
N LEU A 28 -60.27 5.14 -25.23
CA LEU A 28 -60.06 4.36 -26.46
C LEU A 28 -58.56 4.20 -26.67
N MET A 29 -58.10 2.96 -26.83
CA MET A 29 -56.70 2.61 -27.00
C MET A 29 -56.44 2.30 -28.47
N THR A 30 -55.38 2.90 -29.02
CA THR A 30 -54.91 2.69 -30.39
C THR A 30 -53.50 2.07 -30.39
N PRO A 31 -53.02 1.54 -31.54
CA PRO A 31 -51.63 1.12 -31.67
C PRO A 31 -50.64 2.19 -31.21
N ARG A 32 -50.90 3.46 -31.55
CA ARG A 32 -50.10 4.61 -31.10
C ARG A 32 -49.96 4.71 -29.58
N ASP A 33 -51.03 4.44 -28.82
CA ASP A 33 -50.96 4.47 -27.35
C ASP A 33 -50.12 3.30 -26.79
N MET A 34 -50.08 2.17 -27.49
CA MET A 34 -49.29 1.00 -27.11
C MET A 34 -47.82 1.16 -27.51
N GLU A 35 -47.55 1.72 -28.68
CA GLU A 35 -46.22 2.12 -29.13
C GLU A 35 -45.61 3.12 -28.15
N ALA A 36 -46.36 4.14 -27.74
CA ALA A 36 -45.90 5.10 -26.73
C ALA A 36 -45.49 4.42 -25.41
N GLU A 37 -46.21 3.38 -24.99
CA GLU A 37 -45.85 2.60 -23.79
C GLU A 37 -44.58 1.76 -24.01
N GLN A 38 -44.40 1.15 -25.19
CA GLN A 38 -43.17 0.42 -25.54
C GLN A 38 -41.96 1.36 -25.59
N THR A 39 -42.09 2.48 -26.29
CA THR A 39 -41.06 3.53 -26.38
C THR A 39 -40.69 4.05 -25.00
N TYR A 40 -41.66 4.31 -24.11
CA TYR A 40 -41.39 4.73 -22.73
C TYR A 40 -40.47 3.75 -21.99
N HIS A 41 -40.77 2.45 -22.07
CA HIS A 41 -39.99 1.43 -21.39
C HIS A 41 -38.61 1.26 -22.02
N ALA A 42 -38.53 1.27 -23.35
CA ALA A 42 -37.27 1.16 -24.09
C ALA A 42 -36.35 2.36 -23.82
N GLU A 43 -36.82 3.59 -24.03
CA GLU A 43 -36.05 4.82 -23.79
C GLU A 43 -35.57 4.90 -22.32
N ARG A 44 -36.43 4.52 -21.36
CA ARG A 44 -36.06 4.54 -19.94
C ARG A 44 -34.99 3.50 -19.61
N LEU A 45 -35.09 2.28 -20.16
CA LEU A 45 -34.08 1.24 -19.97
C LEU A 45 -32.75 1.64 -20.61
N GLN A 46 -32.78 2.05 -21.89
CA GLN A 46 -31.63 2.51 -22.65
C GLN A 46 -30.93 3.69 -21.97
N THR A 47 -31.69 4.63 -21.41
CA THR A 47 -31.09 5.73 -20.63
C THR A 47 -30.37 5.21 -19.40
N LEU A 48 -30.97 4.29 -18.64
CA LEU A 48 -30.30 3.77 -17.44
C LEU A 48 -29.04 2.98 -17.77
N THR A 49 -29.07 2.12 -18.79
CA THR A 49 -27.91 1.34 -19.21
C THR A 49 -26.81 2.22 -19.80
N ARG A 50 -27.15 3.15 -20.70
CA ARG A 50 -26.19 4.05 -21.35
C ARG A 50 -25.48 4.97 -20.36
N TYR A 51 -26.19 5.53 -19.38
CA TYR A 51 -25.63 6.52 -18.45
C TYR A 51 -25.10 5.95 -17.13
N LEU A 52 -25.48 4.72 -16.75
CA LEU A 52 -25.02 4.10 -15.49
C LEU A 52 -24.13 2.86 -15.70
N GLY A 53 -24.45 2.03 -16.68
CA GLY A 53 -23.71 0.79 -16.96
C GLY A 53 -22.58 0.96 -17.96
N GLY A 54 -22.73 1.92 -18.88
CA GLY A 54 -21.81 2.08 -20.01
C GLY A 54 -22.09 1.09 -21.13
N THR A 55 -21.11 0.89 -22.00
CA THR A 55 -21.22 0.11 -23.24
C THR A 55 -20.17 -0.99 -23.26
N GLY A 56 -20.48 -2.15 -23.85
CA GLY A 56 -19.56 -3.28 -23.94
C GLY A 56 -20.17 -4.63 -23.59
N ILE A 57 -19.30 -5.63 -23.45
CA ILE A 57 -19.66 -7.00 -23.08
C ILE A 57 -19.96 -7.06 -21.58
N VAL A 58 -21.10 -7.65 -21.22
CA VAL A 58 -21.47 -7.93 -19.82
C VAL A 58 -20.94 -9.31 -19.42
N CYS A 59 -21.21 -10.33 -20.25
CA CYS A 59 -20.70 -11.69 -20.05
C CYS A 59 -20.70 -12.48 -21.36
N GLY A 60 -19.83 -13.49 -21.46
CA GLY A 60 -19.77 -14.39 -22.61
C GLY A 60 -19.27 -13.70 -23.89
N LEU A 61 -19.96 -13.94 -25.01
CA LEU A 61 -19.67 -13.36 -26.34
C LEU A 61 -18.23 -13.62 -26.83
N THR A 62 -17.64 -14.74 -26.41
CA THR A 62 -16.36 -15.17 -26.93
C THR A 62 -16.52 -15.64 -28.37
N VAL A 63 -15.75 -15.06 -29.27
CA VAL A 63 -15.57 -15.62 -30.62
C VAL A 63 -14.76 -16.90 -30.48
N ARG A 64 -15.40 -18.02 -30.74
CA ARG A 64 -14.85 -19.37 -30.58
C ARG A 64 -14.02 -19.79 -31.77
N ASP A 65 -14.48 -19.45 -32.97
CA ASP A 65 -13.89 -19.88 -34.22
C ASP A 65 -14.17 -18.87 -35.32
N VAL A 66 -13.18 -18.68 -36.20
CA VAL A 66 -13.27 -17.85 -37.39
C VAL A 66 -12.70 -18.69 -38.54
N SER A 67 -13.55 -19.07 -39.48
CA SER A 67 -13.18 -19.99 -40.55
C SER A 67 -13.58 -19.42 -41.91
N GLU A 68 -12.66 -19.44 -42.87
CA GLU A 68 -12.94 -19.02 -44.23
C GLU A 68 -13.70 -20.11 -44.99
N THR A 69 -14.75 -19.70 -45.70
CA THR A 69 -15.54 -20.56 -46.57
C THR A 69 -15.50 -20.02 -48.01
N PRO A 70 -15.88 -20.81 -49.03
CA PRO A 70 -15.91 -20.33 -50.41
C PRO A 70 -16.77 -19.09 -50.63
N ASP A 71 -17.77 -18.89 -49.77
CA ASP A 71 -18.78 -17.85 -49.91
C ASP A 71 -18.60 -16.70 -48.90
N GLY A 72 -17.62 -16.77 -47.99
CA GLY A 72 -17.51 -15.82 -46.88
C GLY A 72 -16.55 -16.19 -45.76
N LEU A 73 -16.75 -15.53 -44.63
CA LEU A 73 -16.09 -15.80 -43.36
C LEU A 73 -17.13 -16.23 -42.33
N ASP A 74 -17.07 -17.47 -41.87
CA ASP A 74 -17.95 -17.98 -40.81
C ASP A 74 -17.36 -17.65 -39.44
N VAL A 75 -18.14 -16.93 -38.64
CA VAL A 75 -17.76 -16.52 -37.27
C VAL A 75 -18.69 -17.19 -36.28
N THR A 76 -18.12 -17.98 -35.36
CA THR A 76 -18.87 -18.66 -34.30
C THR A 76 -18.71 -17.91 -32.98
N VAL A 77 -19.83 -17.48 -32.39
CA VAL A 77 -19.88 -16.70 -31.14
C VAL A 77 -20.60 -17.49 -30.06
N ASP A 78 -20.03 -17.48 -28.86
CA ASP A 78 -20.60 -18.08 -27.65
C ASP A 78 -21.79 -17.27 -27.10
N PRO A 79 -22.70 -17.92 -26.33
CA PRO A 79 -23.78 -17.22 -25.66
C PRO A 79 -23.27 -16.09 -24.76
N GLY A 80 -24.05 -15.02 -24.65
CA GLY A 80 -23.68 -13.88 -23.82
C GLY A 80 -24.59 -12.68 -24.00
N LEU A 81 -24.21 -11.61 -23.30
CA LEU A 81 -24.93 -10.35 -23.25
C LEU A 81 -23.95 -9.19 -23.42
N ALA A 82 -24.32 -8.23 -24.26
CA ALA A 82 -23.66 -6.93 -24.37
C ALA A 82 -24.67 -5.80 -24.25
N ILE A 83 -24.17 -4.60 -23.97
CA ILE A 83 -24.88 -3.33 -24.04
C ILE A 83 -24.23 -2.49 -25.14
N ASP A 84 -25.01 -2.12 -26.14
CA ASP A 84 -24.52 -1.36 -27.30
C ASP A 84 -24.35 0.14 -26.99
N GLY A 85 -23.80 0.91 -27.94
CA GLY A 85 -23.55 2.36 -27.77
C GLY A 85 -24.80 3.20 -27.44
N ARG A 86 -26.00 2.69 -27.75
CA ARG A 86 -27.29 3.32 -27.49
C ARG A 86 -27.96 2.80 -26.21
N GLY A 87 -27.29 1.92 -25.45
CA GLY A 87 -27.82 1.32 -24.22
C GLY A 87 -28.75 0.13 -24.47
N ARG A 88 -28.80 -0.43 -25.68
CA ARG A 88 -29.66 -1.57 -26.01
C ARG A 88 -28.99 -2.89 -25.62
N PRO A 89 -29.72 -3.84 -25.05
CA PRO A 89 -29.20 -5.17 -24.79
C PRO A 89 -29.03 -5.95 -26.11
N VAL A 90 -27.88 -6.60 -26.28
CA VAL A 90 -27.60 -7.50 -27.40
C VAL A 90 -27.40 -8.90 -26.83
N VAL A 91 -28.34 -9.80 -27.13
CA VAL A 91 -28.41 -11.14 -26.54
C VAL A 91 -28.03 -12.20 -27.57
N VAL A 92 -27.07 -13.04 -27.21
CA VAL A 92 -26.77 -14.28 -27.92
C VAL A 92 -27.19 -15.44 -27.02
N GLU A 93 -28.32 -16.09 -27.35
CA GLU A 93 -28.94 -17.11 -26.49
C GLU A 93 -28.19 -18.44 -26.50
N GLN A 94 -27.60 -18.79 -27.64
CA GLN A 94 -26.93 -20.06 -27.90
C GLN A 94 -25.72 -19.84 -28.82
N VAL A 95 -24.81 -20.81 -28.85
CA VAL A 95 -23.68 -20.79 -29.79
C VAL A 95 -24.22 -20.59 -31.21
N THR A 96 -23.77 -19.54 -31.88
CA THR A 96 -24.32 -19.14 -33.18
C THR A 96 -23.18 -18.86 -34.15
N THR A 97 -23.30 -19.41 -35.36
CA THR A 97 -22.40 -19.10 -36.48
C THR A 97 -23.07 -18.12 -37.42
N LYS A 98 -22.37 -17.04 -37.78
CA LYS A 98 -22.80 -16.04 -38.75
C LYS A 98 -21.80 -15.98 -39.91
N SER A 99 -22.31 -16.05 -41.14
CA SER A 99 -21.51 -15.90 -42.35
C SER A 99 -21.40 -14.42 -42.71
N LEU A 100 -20.17 -13.94 -42.85
CA LEU A 100 -19.82 -12.57 -43.23
C LEU A 100 -19.22 -12.56 -44.65
N PRO A 101 -19.20 -11.42 -45.35
CA PRO A 101 -18.42 -11.29 -46.57
C PRO A 101 -16.93 -11.58 -46.33
N LEU A 102 -16.20 -12.00 -47.36
CA LEU A 102 -14.75 -12.16 -47.29
C LEU A 102 -14.09 -10.77 -47.09
N PRO A 103 -13.16 -10.64 -46.14
CA PRO A 103 -12.42 -9.40 -45.95
C PRO A 103 -11.39 -9.18 -47.08
N SER A 104 -11.05 -7.93 -47.37
CA SER A 104 -10.01 -7.61 -48.37
C SER A 104 -8.60 -7.69 -47.81
N THR A 105 -8.48 -7.68 -46.49
CA THR A 105 -7.24 -7.66 -45.71
C THR A 105 -7.02 -8.97 -44.97
N ASP A 106 -5.77 -9.26 -44.61
CA ASP A 106 -5.42 -10.38 -43.73
C ASP A 106 -5.65 -10.06 -42.24
N GLU A 107 -6.23 -8.91 -41.91
CA GLU A 107 -6.61 -8.50 -40.56
C GLU A 107 -8.07 -8.02 -40.56
N VAL A 108 -8.85 -8.47 -39.58
CA VAL A 108 -10.24 -8.08 -39.38
C VAL A 108 -10.57 -7.83 -37.92
N HIS A 109 -11.51 -6.92 -37.71
CA HIS A 109 -12.06 -6.56 -36.41
C HIS A 109 -13.54 -6.91 -36.39
N LEU A 110 -13.93 -7.78 -35.47
CA LEU A 110 -15.30 -8.27 -35.37
C LEU A 110 -16.12 -7.44 -34.40
N PHE A 111 -17.37 -7.19 -34.78
CA PHE A 111 -18.33 -6.42 -33.99
C PHE A 111 -19.68 -7.16 -33.92
N ILE A 112 -20.42 -6.93 -32.84
CA ILE A 112 -21.81 -7.35 -32.70
C ILE A 112 -22.69 -6.11 -32.55
N GLN A 113 -23.83 -6.10 -33.24
CA GLN A 113 -24.77 -4.98 -33.20
C GLN A 113 -26.19 -5.45 -33.01
N TYR A 114 -26.98 -4.62 -32.32
CA TYR A 114 -28.41 -4.76 -32.18
C TYR A 114 -29.10 -4.61 -33.55
N SER A 115 -30.08 -5.47 -33.82
CA SER A 115 -30.95 -5.37 -34.99
C SER A 115 -32.36 -5.85 -34.61
N GLU A 116 -33.35 -5.50 -35.42
CA GLU A 116 -34.74 -5.90 -35.21
C GLU A 116 -35.28 -6.53 -36.48
N VAL A 117 -36.01 -7.63 -36.32
CA VAL A 117 -36.66 -8.31 -37.44
C VAL A 117 -38.15 -8.46 -37.16
N ALA A 118 -38.96 -8.03 -38.12
CA ALA A 118 -40.39 -8.24 -38.11
C ALA A 118 -40.71 -9.71 -38.44
N VAL A 119 -41.52 -10.34 -37.61
CA VAL A 119 -41.90 -11.76 -37.72
C VAL A 119 -43.40 -11.95 -37.59
N GLU A 120 -43.86 -13.17 -37.85
CA GLU A 120 -45.26 -13.56 -37.70
C GLU A 120 -46.20 -12.69 -38.57
N THR A 121 -46.08 -12.80 -39.89
CA THR A 121 -46.95 -12.10 -40.82
C THR A 121 -48.39 -12.61 -40.71
N VAL A 122 -49.33 -11.70 -40.43
CA VAL A 122 -50.75 -11.99 -40.27
C VAL A 122 -51.58 -11.20 -41.28
N PRO A 123 -52.71 -11.76 -41.77
CA PRO A 123 -53.59 -11.04 -42.67
C PRO A 123 -54.24 -9.86 -41.94
N VAL A 124 -54.38 -8.73 -42.64
CA VAL A 124 -55.09 -7.55 -42.12
C VAL A 124 -56.53 -7.62 -42.61
N ALA A 125 -57.50 -7.37 -41.71
CA ALA A 125 -58.89 -7.24 -42.13
C ALA A 125 -59.04 -5.99 -43.01
N ASP A 126 -59.92 -6.05 -44.01
CA ASP A 126 -60.20 -4.94 -44.92
C ASP A 126 -60.54 -3.68 -44.12
N THR A 127 -59.59 -2.74 -44.10
CA THR A 127 -59.59 -1.58 -43.21
C THR A 127 -59.73 -0.31 -44.03
N ASP A 128 -60.73 -0.23 -44.93
CA ASP A 128 -61.09 0.99 -45.70
C ASP A 128 -59.86 1.84 -46.18
N GLY A 129 -58.79 1.18 -46.63
CA GLY A 129 -57.56 1.83 -47.11
C GLY A 129 -56.56 2.34 -46.05
N ALA A 130 -56.65 1.88 -44.79
CA ALA A 130 -55.70 2.24 -43.74
C ALA A 130 -54.35 1.51 -43.85
N VAL A 131 -54.30 0.39 -44.58
CA VAL A 131 -53.10 -0.39 -44.86
C VAL A 131 -53.14 -0.82 -46.33
N ASP A 132 -52.13 -0.45 -47.11
CA ASP A 132 -52.00 -0.81 -48.55
C ASP A 132 -51.61 -2.29 -48.78
N SER A 133 -51.44 -3.07 -47.70
CA SER A 133 -51.01 -4.47 -47.70
C SER A 133 -52.05 -5.39 -47.08
N ASP A 134 -52.32 -6.52 -47.75
CA ASP A 134 -53.24 -7.57 -47.28
C ASP A 134 -52.69 -8.33 -46.04
N ALA A 135 -51.42 -8.14 -45.70
CA ALA A 135 -50.78 -8.76 -44.53
C ALA A 135 -49.66 -7.89 -43.94
N VAL A 136 -49.50 -7.93 -42.62
CA VAL A 136 -48.51 -7.15 -41.86
C VAL A 136 -47.89 -8.02 -40.78
N ALA A 137 -46.65 -7.73 -40.36
CA ALA A 137 -45.99 -8.43 -39.27
C ALA A 137 -46.69 -8.15 -37.92
N ASN A 138 -46.91 -9.20 -37.13
CA ASN A 138 -47.55 -9.11 -35.82
C ASN A 138 -46.55 -8.81 -34.69
N ARG A 139 -45.27 -9.15 -34.88
CA ARG A 139 -44.24 -9.00 -33.85
C ARG A 139 -42.92 -8.50 -34.41
N THR A 140 -42.16 -7.85 -33.55
CA THR A 140 -40.75 -7.54 -33.76
C THR A 140 -39.93 -8.35 -32.77
N VAL A 141 -38.86 -8.98 -33.25
CA VAL A 141 -37.89 -9.71 -32.42
C VAL A 141 -36.58 -8.94 -32.44
N GLU A 142 -36.06 -8.65 -31.26
CA GLU A 142 -34.71 -8.12 -31.06
C GLU A 142 -33.71 -9.24 -31.37
N VAL A 143 -32.82 -8.99 -32.33
CA VAL A 143 -31.80 -9.93 -32.78
C VAL A 143 -30.44 -9.24 -32.80
N PHE A 144 -29.42 -9.98 -33.23
CA PHE A 144 -28.08 -9.44 -33.42
C PHE A 144 -27.53 -9.77 -34.80
N GLU A 145 -26.66 -8.89 -35.26
CA GLU A 145 -25.80 -9.09 -36.41
C GLU A 145 -24.34 -9.09 -35.97
N VAL A 146 -23.54 -9.90 -36.64
CA VAL A 146 -22.09 -9.85 -36.53
C VAL A 146 -21.58 -9.19 -37.80
N THR A 147 -20.63 -8.28 -37.68
CA THR A 147 -20.01 -7.59 -38.81
C THR A 147 -18.49 -7.60 -38.63
N HIS A 148 -17.76 -7.36 -39.72
CA HIS A 148 -16.32 -7.15 -39.66
C HIS A 148 -15.95 -5.79 -40.24
N ARG A 149 -14.80 -5.27 -39.81
CA ARG A 149 -14.17 -4.05 -40.34
C ARG A 149 -12.68 -4.29 -40.52
N GLU A 150 -12.08 -3.61 -41.49
CA GLU A 150 -10.63 -3.69 -41.78
C GLU A 150 -9.81 -2.71 -40.94
N THR A 151 -10.47 -1.86 -40.16
CA THR A 151 -9.83 -0.90 -39.25
C THR A 151 -10.25 -1.19 -37.82
N PRO A 152 -9.34 -1.00 -36.84
CA PRO A 152 -9.65 -1.20 -35.44
C PRO A 152 -10.74 -0.23 -34.99
N PRO A 153 -11.46 -0.53 -33.89
CA PRO A 153 -12.42 0.40 -33.32
C PRO A 153 -11.75 1.75 -33.01
N ASP A 154 -12.43 2.84 -33.37
CA ASP A 154 -12.03 4.18 -32.96
C ASP A 154 -12.22 4.32 -31.44
N GLY A 155 -11.13 4.62 -30.73
CA GLY A 155 -11.12 4.84 -29.29
C GLY A 155 -10.41 3.75 -28.51
N GLU A 156 -9.28 4.11 -27.89
CA GLU A 156 -8.76 3.34 -26.76
C GLU A 156 -9.79 3.39 -25.62
N ILE A 157 -9.97 2.28 -24.90
CA ILE A 157 -10.74 2.31 -23.63
C ILE A 157 -10.09 3.39 -22.76
N PRO A 158 -10.76 4.52 -22.46
CA PRO A 158 -10.12 5.60 -21.75
C PRO A 158 -9.76 5.13 -20.35
N VAL A 159 -8.45 5.07 -20.07
CA VAL A 159 -7.97 4.87 -18.70
C VAL A 159 -8.06 6.21 -18.01
N HIS A 160 -9.11 6.42 -17.22
CA HIS A 160 -9.30 7.65 -16.47
C HIS A 160 -8.22 7.77 -15.39
N SER A 161 -7.34 8.77 -15.53
CA SER A 161 -6.32 9.07 -14.55
C SER A 161 -6.87 10.06 -13.51
N ILE A 162 -6.51 9.87 -12.24
CA ILE A 162 -6.88 10.80 -11.17
C ILE A 162 -5.92 11.99 -11.18
N ASP A 163 -6.44 13.22 -11.26
CA ASP A 163 -5.62 14.43 -11.05
C ASP A 163 -5.17 14.53 -9.59
N ARG A 164 -3.89 14.19 -9.38
CA ARG A 164 -3.25 14.24 -8.06
C ARG A 164 -3.08 15.65 -7.51
N SER A 165 -3.21 16.70 -8.34
CA SER A 165 -3.13 18.09 -7.90
C SER A 165 -4.27 18.49 -6.96
N LEU A 166 -5.37 17.73 -7.01
CA LEU A 166 -6.56 17.93 -6.16
C LEU A 166 -6.37 17.42 -4.72
N VAL A 167 -5.30 16.66 -4.44
CA VAL A 167 -4.99 16.13 -3.11
C VAL A 167 -4.12 17.12 -2.35
N ARG A 168 -4.60 17.62 -1.20
CA ARG A 168 -3.85 18.56 -0.34
C ARG A 168 -3.39 17.85 0.94
N PRO A 169 -2.18 18.16 1.46
CA PRO A 169 -1.61 17.44 2.60
C PRO A 169 -2.44 17.53 3.90
N ASP A 170 -3.15 18.64 4.10
CA ASP A 170 -3.88 18.93 5.32
C ASP A 170 -5.37 18.52 5.27
N ASP A 171 -5.85 18.06 4.11
CA ASP A 171 -7.26 17.67 3.95
C ASP A 171 -7.50 16.27 4.53
N ASP A 172 -8.65 16.10 5.19
CA ASP A 172 -9.09 14.79 5.62
C ASP A 172 -9.50 13.91 4.41
N VAL A 173 -9.50 12.59 4.62
CA VAL A 173 -9.76 11.59 3.57
C VAL A 173 -11.14 11.78 2.91
N GLU A 174 -12.16 12.14 3.68
CA GLU A 174 -13.53 12.32 3.15
C GLU A 174 -13.60 13.55 2.23
N THR A 175 -12.95 14.64 2.62
CA THR A 175 -12.84 15.86 1.81
C THR A 175 -12.08 15.60 0.50
N VAL A 176 -10.97 14.86 0.54
CA VAL A 176 -10.22 14.48 -0.67
C VAL A 176 -11.07 13.58 -1.56
N ALA A 177 -11.70 12.53 -1.00
CA ALA A 177 -12.52 11.59 -1.76
C ALA A 177 -13.68 12.30 -2.47
N ARG A 178 -14.40 13.18 -1.78
CA ARG A 178 -15.49 13.96 -2.37
C ARG A 178 -14.99 14.83 -3.53
N ARG A 179 -13.89 15.56 -3.36
CA ARG A 179 -13.35 16.44 -4.41
C ARG A 179 -12.93 15.66 -5.66
N LEU A 180 -12.30 14.50 -5.48
CA LEU A 180 -11.91 13.63 -6.59
C LEU A 180 -13.14 13.09 -7.35
N VAL A 181 -14.19 12.69 -6.63
CA VAL A 181 -15.46 12.23 -7.22
C VAL A 181 -16.16 13.35 -7.98
N GLU A 182 -16.22 14.55 -7.41
CA GLU A 182 -16.81 15.73 -8.07
C GLU A 182 -16.05 16.09 -9.35
N ALA A 183 -14.71 16.19 -9.28
CA ALA A 183 -13.89 16.49 -10.46
C ALA A 183 -14.02 15.42 -11.55
N TYR A 184 -14.03 14.14 -11.17
CA TYR A 184 -14.27 13.05 -12.11
C TYR A 184 -15.61 13.21 -12.81
N HIS A 185 -16.68 13.52 -12.07
CA HIS A 185 -18.01 13.72 -12.65
C HIS A 185 -18.10 14.97 -13.53
N ASP A 186 -17.46 16.07 -13.16
CA ASP A 186 -17.46 17.30 -13.95
C ASP A 186 -16.73 17.13 -15.29
N GLU A 187 -15.66 16.32 -15.32
CA GLU A 187 -14.86 16.07 -16.52
C GLU A 187 -15.46 14.98 -17.42
N HIS A 188 -16.04 13.92 -16.83
CA HIS A 188 -16.36 12.69 -17.57
C HIS A 188 -17.86 12.42 -17.76
N ARG A 189 -18.76 13.14 -17.07
CA ARG A 189 -20.20 13.07 -17.39
C ARG A 189 -20.58 14.08 -18.45
N SER A 190 -20.13 13.84 -19.68
CA SER A 190 -20.69 14.44 -20.88
C SER A 190 -21.85 13.57 -21.40
N GLU A 191 -22.75 14.17 -22.19
CA GLU A 191 -23.71 13.40 -22.96
C GLU A 191 -22.92 12.47 -23.92
N PRO A 192 -23.16 11.15 -23.89
CA PRO A 192 -22.56 10.25 -24.85
C PRO A 192 -22.94 10.69 -26.25
N ASP A 193 -21.97 10.70 -27.16
CA ASP A 193 -22.18 11.12 -28.54
C ASP A 193 -23.24 10.22 -29.20
N ASP A 194 -24.34 10.83 -29.66
CA ASP A 194 -25.43 10.14 -30.35
C ASP A 194 -25.03 9.67 -31.76
N GLU A 195 -23.97 10.26 -32.34
CA GLU A 195 -23.39 9.85 -33.62
C GLU A 195 -22.36 8.72 -33.46
N ALA A 196 -22.04 8.31 -32.22
CA ALA A 196 -21.12 7.22 -31.98
C ALA A 196 -21.65 5.88 -32.51
N ASP A 197 -20.72 5.08 -33.03
CA ASP A 197 -21.00 3.75 -33.53
C ASP A 197 -21.57 2.85 -32.43
N PRO A 198 -22.79 2.30 -32.59
CA PRO A 198 -23.40 1.48 -31.56
C PRO A 198 -22.76 0.09 -31.43
N ALA A 199 -21.98 -0.36 -32.41
CA ALA A 199 -21.51 -1.74 -32.46
C ALA A 199 -20.51 -2.07 -31.34
N VAL A 200 -20.64 -3.24 -30.75
CA VAL A 200 -19.78 -3.71 -29.66
C VAL A 200 -18.65 -4.57 -30.21
N TYR A 201 -17.42 -4.17 -29.94
CA TYR A 201 -16.23 -4.85 -30.41
C TYR A 201 -16.01 -6.21 -29.72
N LEU A 202 -15.81 -7.27 -30.51
CA LEU A 202 -15.60 -8.65 -30.05
C LEU A 202 -14.14 -9.10 -30.10
N GLY A 203 -13.30 -8.51 -30.95
CA GLY A 203 -11.88 -8.87 -31.07
C GLY A 203 -11.29 -8.68 -32.47
N SER A 204 -9.96 -8.75 -32.55
CA SER A 204 -9.20 -8.71 -33.81
C SER A 204 -8.68 -10.10 -34.16
N PHE A 205 -8.71 -10.43 -35.45
CA PHE A 205 -8.28 -11.70 -36.02
C PHE A 205 -7.41 -11.45 -37.25
N GLU A 206 -6.35 -12.23 -37.40
CA GLU A 206 -5.43 -12.19 -38.53
C GLU A 206 -5.40 -13.54 -39.24
N ARG A 207 -5.25 -13.48 -40.55
CA ARG A 207 -5.08 -14.64 -41.40
C ARG A 207 -3.64 -15.10 -41.35
N THR A 208 -3.44 -16.30 -40.84
CA THR A 208 -2.14 -16.96 -40.83
C THR A 208 -1.69 -17.33 -42.24
N PRO A 209 -0.39 -17.57 -42.49
CA PRO A 209 0.11 -18.05 -43.78
C PRO A 209 -0.50 -19.38 -44.26
N ASN A 210 -1.08 -20.16 -43.35
CA ASN A 210 -1.76 -21.42 -43.67
C ASN A 210 -3.23 -21.22 -44.07
N GLY A 211 -3.73 -19.98 -44.04
CA GLY A 211 -5.11 -19.63 -44.37
C GLY A 211 -6.09 -19.75 -43.20
N GLU A 212 -5.64 -20.11 -42.01
CA GLU A 212 -6.45 -20.14 -40.79
C GLU A 212 -6.51 -18.75 -40.15
N TRP A 213 -7.62 -18.41 -39.51
CA TRP A 213 -7.75 -17.14 -38.79
C TRP A 213 -7.47 -17.34 -37.30
N GLU A 214 -6.49 -16.61 -36.79
CA GLU A 214 -6.13 -16.61 -35.38
C GLU A 214 -6.33 -15.23 -34.79
N ALA A 215 -6.54 -15.18 -33.49
CA ALA A 215 -6.85 -13.93 -32.83
C ALA A 215 -5.55 -13.17 -32.51
N LEU A 216 -5.42 -11.89 -32.87
CA LEU A 216 -4.14 -11.13 -32.80
C LEU A 216 -3.49 -11.17 -31.41
N ALA A 217 -2.16 -11.10 -31.32
CA ALA A 217 -1.47 -11.02 -30.02
C ALA A 217 -1.69 -9.66 -29.33
N GLU A 218 -1.60 -8.58 -30.10
CA GLU A 218 -1.90 -7.21 -29.65
C GLU A 218 -3.31 -6.86 -30.11
N ARG A 219 -4.27 -6.86 -29.17
CA ARG A 219 -5.66 -6.48 -29.45
C ARG A 219 -6.02 -5.21 -28.67
N PRO A 220 -6.82 -4.31 -29.26
CA PRO A 220 -7.62 -3.39 -28.46
C PRO A 220 -8.32 -4.17 -27.35
N GLY A 221 -8.33 -3.62 -26.14
CA GLY A 221 -9.07 -4.24 -25.03
C GLY A 221 -10.54 -4.42 -25.42
N ARG A 222 -11.14 -5.56 -25.05
CA ARG A 222 -12.60 -5.72 -25.20
C ARG A 222 -13.29 -4.71 -24.27
N PRO A 223 -14.28 -3.93 -24.75
CA PRO A 223 -15.06 -3.09 -23.87
C PRO A 223 -15.90 -3.99 -22.96
N PHE A 224 -15.83 -3.77 -21.65
CA PHE A 224 -16.64 -4.48 -20.67
C PHE A 224 -17.51 -3.48 -19.90
N VAL A 225 -18.76 -3.88 -19.66
CA VAL A 225 -19.62 -3.21 -18.68
C VAL A 225 -19.14 -3.66 -17.31
N TYR A 226 -18.56 -2.75 -16.52
CA TYR A 226 -18.07 -3.09 -15.19
C TYR A 226 -19.25 -3.33 -14.24
N ASP A 227 -19.48 -4.59 -13.87
CA ASP A 227 -20.49 -4.89 -12.85
C ASP A 227 -20.00 -4.46 -11.45
N PRO A 228 -20.91 -4.10 -10.52
CA PRO A 228 -20.52 -3.65 -9.17
C PRO A 228 -19.67 -4.67 -8.39
N ALA A 229 -19.83 -5.97 -8.63
CA ALA A 229 -19.05 -7.01 -7.97
C ALA A 229 -17.62 -7.08 -8.52
N LEU A 230 -17.42 -6.88 -9.83
CA LEU A 230 -16.10 -6.73 -10.43
C LEU A 230 -15.39 -5.49 -9.88
N LEU A 231 -16.06 -4.33 -9.83
CA LEU A 231 -15.50 -3.11 -9.25
C LEU A 231 -15.14 -3.29 -7.77
N PHE A 232 -16.02 -3.92 -6.99
CA PHE A 232 -15.74 -4.24 -5.59
C PHE A 232 -14.56 -5.20 -5.45
N SER A 233 -14.48 -6.24 -6.30
CA SER A 233 -13.38 -7.22 -6.26
C SER A 233 -12.05 -6.58 -6.62
N LEU A 234 -12.02 -5.71 -7.65
CA LEU A 234 -10.84 -4.93 -8.02
C LEU A 234 -10.41 -3.99 -6.88
N LEU A 235 -11.37 -3.32 -6.23
CA LEU A 235 -11.09 -2.47 -5.08
C LEU A 235 -10.56 -3.28 -3.90
N VAL A 236 -11.18 -4.40 -3.56
CA VAL A 236 -10.69 -5.27 -2.48
C VAL A 236 -9.30 -5.76 -2.81
N GLN A 237 -9.07 -6.32 -4.00
CA GLN A 237 -7.76 -6.76 -4.44
C GLN A 237 -6.73 -5.64 -4.38
N HIS A 238 -7.10 -4.40 -4.72
CA HIS A 238 -6.24 -3.24 -4.62
C HIS A 238 -5.94 -2.82 -3.17
N VAL A 239 -6.95 -2.84 -2.28
CA VAL A 239 -6.78 -2.49 -0.85
C VAL A 239 -6.06 -3.59 -0.08
N THR A 240 -6.16 -4.85 -0.52
CA THR A 240 -5.48 -6.01 0.08
C THR A 240 -4.23 -6.44 -0.67
N ASP A 241 -3.78 -5.68 -1.68
CA ASP A 241 -2.46 -5.85 -2.29
C ASP A 241 -1.49 -5.00 -1.47
N ASP A 242 -0.88 -5.65 -0.49
CA ASP A 242 0.05 -5.05 0.46
C ASP A 242 1.44 -4.77 -0.17
N GLU A 243 1.70 -5.31 -1.37
CA GLU A 243 3.02 -5.32 -1.99
C GLU A 243 3.24 -4.10 -2.89
N ASN A 244 2.44 -3.94 -3.95
CA ASN A 244 2.59 -2.83 -4.90
C ASN A 244 1.29 -2.53 -5.68
N PRO A 245 0.23 -2.10 -4.97
CA PRO A 245 -1.11 -1.94 -5.54
C PRO A 245 -1.17 -0.86 -6.65
N HIS A 246 -0.20 0.04 -6.68
CA HIS A 246 -0.10 1.14 -7.64
C HIS A 246 0.91 0.89 -8.76
N ARG A 247 1.58 -0.27 -8.77
CA ARG A 247 2.66 -0.62 -9.71
C ARG A 247 3.65 0.53 -9.93
N THR A 248 3.87 1.32 -8.88
CA THR A 248 4.78 2.44 -8.97
C THR A 248 6.17 1.86 -9.18
N PRO A 249 6.91 2.29 -10.23
CA PRO A 249 8.31 1.97 -10.34
C PRO A 249 8.95 2.57 -9.10
N VAL A 250 9.28 1.70 -8.15
CA VAL A 250 10.06 2.09 -6.99
C VAL A 250 11.29 2.77 -7.57
N ARG A 251 11.44 4.08 -7.36
CA ARG A 251 12.65 4.79 -7.77
C ARG A 251 13.80 3.99 -7.19
N GLU A 252 14.59 3.36 -8.05
CA GLU A 252 15.88 2.83 -7.67
C GLU A 252 16.72 4.03 -7.21
N GLU A 253 16.71 4.31 -5.91
CA GLU A 253 17.84 4.99 -5.31
C GLU A 253 19.04 4.02 -5.36
N PRO A 254 20.22 4.52 -5.74
CA PRO A 254 21.34 3.69 -6.12
C PRO A 254 22.04 3.15 -4.87
N GLU A 255 21.79 1.89 -4.55
CA GLU A 255 22.76 0.87 -4.10
C GLU A 255 21.96 -0.40 -3.81
N LYS A 256 22.30 -1.50 -4.48
CA LYS A 256 21.57 -2.79 -4.47
C LYS A 256 20.96 -3.14 -3.09
N PRO A 257 19.63 -3.20 -2.96
CA PRO A 257 19.00 -3.84 -1.81
C PRO A 257 19.16 -5.37 -1.95
N PRO A 258 19.32 -6.09 -0.84
CA PRO A 258 19.78 -7.47 -0.83
C PRO A 258 18.65 -8.42 -1.28
N ASP A 259 19.05 -9.53 -1.89
CA ASP A 259 18.19 -10.62 -2.33
C ASP A 259 17.20 -11.08 -1.26
N GLY A 260 15.88 -11.02 -1.54
CA GLY A 260 14.83 -11.80 -0.87
C GLY A 260 14.69 -11.71 0.66
N ILE A 261 13.66 -12.37 1.18
CA ILE A 261 13.47 -12.59 2.63
C ILE A 261 14.72 -13.24 3.27
N GLU A 262 15.49 -13.98 2.48
CA GLU A 262 16.77 -14.60 2.86
C GLU A 262 17.86 -13.57 3.19
N GLY A 263 17.94 -12.45 2.44
CA GLY A 263 18.89 -11.36 2.70
C GLY A 263 18.55 -10.53 3.93
N VAL A 264 17.27 -10.39 4.26
CA VAL A 264 16.82 -9.77 5.53
C VAL A 264 17.19 -10.66 6.72
N ALA A 265 16.94 -11.96 6.62
CA ALA A 265 17.33 -12.93 7.64
C ALA A 265 18.85 -12.97 7.86
N GLN A 266 19.63 -12.89 6.79
CA GLN A 266 21.09 -12.87 6.89
C GLN A 266 21.63 -11.58 7.50
N ARG A 267 21.05 -10.42 7.20
CA ARG A 267 21.41 -9.16 7.85
C ARG A 267 21.06 -9.15 9.34
N LEU A 268 19.89 -9.69 9.71
CA LEU A 268 19.52 -9.86 11.11
C LEU A 268 20.50 -10.79 11.84
N ALA A 269 20.88 -11.92 11.24
CA ALA A 269 21.87 -12.83 11.80
C ALA A 269 23.24 -12.15 12.01
N THR A 270 23.72 -11.37 11.04
CA THR A 270 24.98 -10.62 11.16
C THR A 270 24.90 -9.54 12.26
N LEU A 271 23.76 -8.87 12.40
CA LEU A 271 23.52 -7.90 13.47
C LEU A 271 23.49 -8.57 14.84
N GLU A 272 22.81 -9.71 14.96
CA GLU A 272 22.80 -10.52 16.19
C GLU A 272 24.20 -11.01 16.57
N GLU A 273 25.00 -11.44 15.59
CA GLU A 273 26.40 -11.83 15.81
C GLU A 273 27.25 -10.63 16.28
N SER A 274 27.06 -9.47 15.67
CA SER A 274 27.76 -8.22 16.03
C SER A 274 27.41 -7.77 17.44
N VAL A 275 26.12 -7.79 17.81
CA VAL A 275 25.66 -7.46 19.16
C VAL A 275 26.23 -8.45 20.17
N THR A 276 26.26 -9.74 19.84
CA THR A 276 26.84 -10.78 20.70
C THR A 276 28.34 -10.58 20.90
N ALA A 277 29.07 -10.21 19.84
CA ALA A 277 30.50 -9.89 19.92
C ALA A 277 30.75 -8.68 20.83
N LEU A 278 30.01 -7.58 20.64
CA LEU A 278 30.10 -6.38 21.47
C LEU A 278 29.76 -6.67 22.94
N GLN A 279 28.77 -7.52 23.21
CA GLN A 279 28.44 -7.93 24.59
C GLN A 279 29.58 -8.74 25.24
N ARG A 280 30.26 -9.62 24.49
CA ARG A 280 31.44 -10.36 24.98
C ARG A 280 32.61 -9.42 25.24
N GLU A 281 32.88 -8.48 24.35
CA GLU A 281 33.90 -7.46 24.53
C GLU A 281 33.62 -6.58 25.75
N ARG A 282 32.38 -6.08 25.89
CA ARG A 282 31.93 -5.31 27.07
C ARG A 282 32.15 -6.09 28.36
N LYS A 283 31.74 -7.37 28.40
CA LYS A 283 31.91 -8.22 29.60
C LYS A 283 33.38 -8.42 29.96
N THR A 284 34.24 -8.57 28.95
CA THR A 284 35.69 -8.71 29.13
C THR A 284 36.29 -7.40 29.65
N PHE A 285 35.90 -6.27 29.07
CA PHE A 285 36.34 -4.94 29.49
C PHE A 285 35.91 -4.63 30.93
N VAL A 286 34.65 -4.84 31.29
CA VAL A 286 34.13 -4.66 32.67
C VAL A 286 34.92 -5.51 33.66
N THR A 287 35.18 -6.79 33.32
CA THR A 287 35.95 -7.69 34.19
C THR A 287 37.39 -7.20 34.38
N TYR A 288 38.02 -6.71 33.31
CA TYR A 288 39.36 -6.14 33.36
C TYR A 288 39.40 -4.86 34.19
N ALA A 289 38.46 -3.93 33.95
CA ALA A 289 38.36 -2.65 34.65
C ALA A 289 38.16 -2.87 36.15
N LEU A 290 37.20 -3.70 36.56
CA LEU A 290 37.00 -4.08 37.97
C LEU A 290 38.29 -4.60 38.62
N ARG A 291 38.95 -5.56 37.97
CA ARG A 291 40.17 -6.16 38.49
C ARG A 291 41.29 -5.12 38.62
N LYS A 292 41.41 -4.23 37.62
CA LYS A 292 42.41 -3.15 37.61
C LYS A 292 42.13 -2.18 38.74
N THR A 293 40.93 -1.63 38.83
CA THR A 293 40.55 -0.63 39.84
C THR A 293 40.69 -1.19 41.26
N ILE A 294 40.31 -2.44 41.52
CA ILE A 294 40.53 -3.06 42.84
C ILE A 294 42.03 -3.20 43.14
N LYS A 295 42.83 -3.62 42.16
CA LYS A 295 44.28 -3.74 42.32
C LYS A 295 44.93 -2.38 42.58
N ASP A 296 44.49 -1.34 41.86
CA ASP A 296 44.97 0.02 42.01
C ASP A 296 44.57 0.58 43.38
N ARG A 297 43.34 0.40 43.84
CA ARG A 297 42.91 0.70 45.22
C ARG A 297 43.83 0.04 46.25
N VAL A 298 44.03 -1.27 46.17
CA VAL A 298 44.90 -1.99 47.14
C VAL A 298 46.30 -1.38 47.16
N ARG A 299 46.88 -1.14 45.98
CA ARG A 299 48.23 -0.55 45.85
C ARG A 299 48.28 0.85 46.42
N PHE A 300 47.45 1.76 45.91
CA PHE A 300 47.48 3.17 46.26
C PHE A 300 47.18 3.43 47.73
N PHE A 301 46.24 2.70 48.34
CA PHE A 301 45.96 2.84 49.78
C PHE A 301 47.03 2.17 50.67
N THR A 302 47.72 1.12 50.19
CA THR A 302 48.91 0.57 50.88
C THR A 302 50.06 1.59 50.87
N ASP A 303 50.30 2.21 49.70
CA ASP A 303 51.33 3.22 49.53
C ASP A 303 51.00 4.50 50.32
N LEU A 304 49.74 4.94 50.31
CA LEU A 304 49.24 6.04 51.12
C LEU A 304 49.40 5.76 52.62
N SER A 305 49.02 4.57 53.10
CA SER A 305 49.22 4.18 54.51
C SER A 305 50.68 4.33 54.94
N THR A 306 51.61 3.88 54.09
CA THR A 306 53.06 3.98 54.34
C THR A 306 53.53 5.44 54.38
N ARG A 307 53.01 6.30 53.49
CA ARG A 307 53.33 7.74 53.48
C ARG A 307 52.76 8.49 54.68
N LEU A 308 51.60 8.06 55.19
CA LEU A 308 50.95 8.68 56.35
C LEU A 308 51.51 8.21 57.69
N GLU A 309 52.12 7.02 57.77
CA GLU A 309 52.60 6.43 59.02
C GLU A 309 53.49 7.35 59.89
N PRO A 310 54.40 8.18 59.31
CA PRO A 310 55.19 9.12 60.10
C PRO A 310 54.41 10.35 60.62
N HIS A 311 53.25 10.65 60.05
CA HIS A 311 52.53 11.93 60.25
C HIS A 311 51.18 11.76 60.96
N THR A 312 50.48 10.66 60.71
CA THR A 312 49.18 10.36 61.33
C THR A 312 48.99 8.85 61.51
N GLY A 313 48.95 8.39 62.76
CA GLY A 313 48.72 6.99 63.08
C GLY A 313 47.32 6.52 62.68
N ASP A 314 46.32 7.39 62.87
CA ASP A 314 44.92 7.10 62.53
C ASP A 314 44.69 7.11 61.01
N GLY A 315 45.24 8.08 60.27
CA GLY A 315 45.14 8.09 58.81
C GLY A 315 45.87 6.90 58.17
N ALA A 316 47.05 6.53 58.69
CA ALA A 316 47.77 5.33 58.23
C ALA A 316 47.00 4.03 58.52
N ARG A 317 46.33 3.94 59.67
CA ARG A 317 45.47 2.81 60.03
C ARG A 317 44.26 2.70 59.11
N ILE A 318 43.50 3.77 58.91
CA ILE A 318 42.30 3.76 58.04
C ILE A 318 42.68 3.42 56.60
N ALA A 319 43.78 3.99 56.06
CA ALA A 319 44.28 3.63 54.73
C ALA A 319 44.68 2.15 54.61
N ARG A 320 45.26 1.58 55.68
CA ARG A 320 45.55 0.14 55.76
C ARG A 320 44.28 -0.71 55.78
N ASP A 321 43.30 -0.33 56.59
CA ASP A 321 42.02 -1.03 56.70
C ASP A 321 41.27 -1.03 55.36
N ILE A 322 41.29 0.10 54.62
CA ILE A 322 40.78 0.19 53.24
C ILE A 322 41.50 -0.80 52.33
N ALA A 323 42.84 -0.84 52.36
CA ALA A 323 43.62 -1.76 51.53
C ALA A 323 43.39 -3.23 51.90
N GLU A 324 43.16 -3.56 53.17
CA GLU A 324 42.88 -4.91 53.66
C GLU A 324 41.48 -5.38 53.28
N LEU A 325 40.45 -4.56 53.52
CA LEU A 325 39.07 -4.84 53.10
C LEU A 325 38.94 -4.99 51.57
N SER A 326 39.81 -4.30 50.84
CA SER A 326 39.92 -4.40 49.38
C SER A 326 40.55 -5.70 48.88
N ARG A 327 41.32 -6.40 49.72
CA ARG A 327 41.93 -7.70 49.40
C ARG A 327 40.97 -8.86 49.63
N GLU A 328 39.82 -8.64 50.27
CA GLU A 328 38.79 -9.65 50.40
C GLU A 328 38.36 -10.13 49.00
N ASP A 329 38.47 -11.45 48.79
CA ASP A 329 38.29 -12.08 47.50
C ASP A 329 36.83 -11.89 47.02
N LEU A 330 36.62 -11.13 45.93
CA LEU A 330 35.38 -11.15 45.14
C LEU A 330 35.23 -12.48 44.35
N ARG A 331 35.77 -13.58 44.88
CA ARG A 331 35.75 -14.87 44.20
C ARG A 331 34.42 -15.54 44.46
N SER A 332 33.73 -15.83 43.35
CA SER A 332 32.57 -16.71 43.28
C SER A 332 31.28 -16.14 43.89
N SER A 333 30.74 -15.09 43.28
CA SER A 333 29.31 -14.83 43.32
C SER A 333 28.73 -14.94 41.90
N GLU A 334 27.56 -15.55 41.77
CA GLU A 334 26.78 -15.55 40.52
C GLU A 334 26.41 -14.12 40.09
N ASP A 335 26.42 -13.17 41.04
CA ASP A 335 26.21 -11.74 40.82
C ASP A 335 27.41 -10.90 41.29
N ARG A 336 28.37 -10.70 40.38
CA ARG A 336 29.60 -9.91 40.63
C ARG A 336 29.33 -8.42 40.83
N GLU A 337 28.28 -7.89 40.22
CA GLU A 337 27.94 -6.47 40.28
C GLU A 337 27.41 -6.12 41.67
N GLN A 338 26.44 -6.90 42.14
CA GLN A 338 25.88 -6.74 43.47
C GLN A 338 26.95 -6.90 44.57
N THR A 339 27.80 -7.92 44.44
CA THR A 339 28.88 -8.16 45.42
C THR A 339 29.88 -6.99 45.45
N TYR A 340 30.19 -6.40 44.30
CA TYR A 340 31.09 -5.26 44.20
C TYR A 340 30.49 -3.99 44.82
N ARG A 341 29.20 -3.73 44.58
CA ARG A 341 28.45 -2.62 45.18
C ARG A 341 28.41 -2.73 46.71
N GLU A 342 28.12 -3.92 47.23
CA GLU A 342 28.12 -4.17 48.68
C GLU A 342 29.50 -3.98 49.31
N GLN A 343 30.58 -4.36 48.61
CA GLN A 343 31.95 -4.10 49.08
C GLN A 343 32.26 -2.60 49.07
N LEU A 344 31.84 -1.88 48.02
CA LEU A 344 32.04 -0.43 47.93
C LEU A 344 31.27 0.33 49.00
N ASP A 345 30.05 -0.09 49.33
CA ASP A 345 29.24 0.50 50.40
C ASP A 345 29.96 0.43 51.75
N ARG A 346 30.53 -0.75 52.09
CA ARG A 346 31.35 -0.91 53.31
C ARG A 346 32.62 -0.07 53.30
N LEU A 347 33.21 0.13 52.13
CA LEU A 347 34.42 0.93 51.97
C LEU A 347 34.13 2.43 52.03
N LEU A 348 32.93 2.86 51.62
CA LEU A 348 32.56 4.28 51.58
C LEU A 348 32.70 4.95 52.95
N ASP A 349 32.27 4.28 54.01
CA ASP A 349 32.43 4.77 55.38
C ASP A 349 33.89 5.03 55.74
N LEU A 350 34.79 4.11 55.38
CA LEU A 350 36.23 4.25 55.62
C LEU A 350 36.85 5.36 54.75
N LEU A 351 36.40 5.46 53.49
CA LEU A 351 36.85 6.50 52.56
C LEU A 351 36.47 7.90 53.05
N ILE A 352 35.28 8.06 53.61
CA ILE A 352 34.81 9.30 54.24
C ILE A 352 35.61 9.57 55.52
N GLN A 353 35.75 8.58 56.42
CA GLN A 353 36.49 8.72 57.68
C GLN A 353 37.98 9.07 57.48
N LEU A 354 38.58 8.64 56.37
CA LEU A 354 39.97 9.01 56.05
C LEU A 354 40.16 10.51 55.85
N GLY A 355 39.11 11.27 55.50
CA GLY A 355 39.21 12.72 55.25
C GLY A 355 39.73 13.50 56.46
N GLU A 356 39.19 13.24 57.66
CA GLU A 356 39.49 14.00 58.87
C GLU A 356 40.98 13.88 59.28
N PRO A 357 41.60 12.69 59.36
CA PRO A 357 43.03 12.57 59.64
C PRO A 357 43.96 13.18 58.57
N LEU A 358 43.45 13.53 57.39
CA LEU A 358 44.23 14.14 56.30
C LEU A 358 44.24 15.68 56.33
N GLU A 359 43.29 16.32 57.04
CA GLU A 359 43.12 17.78 57.08
C GLU A 359 44.40 18.52 57.48
N ASP A 360 45.09 18.04 58.52
CA ASP A 360 46.25 18.72 59.11
C ASP A 360 47.61 18.24 58.55
N VAL A 361 47.61 17.18 57.74
CA VAL A 361 48.85 16.52 57.28
C VAL A 361 49.04 16.53 55.76
N THR A 362 48.08 17.05 55.00
CA THR A 362 48.13 17.06 53.52
C THR A 362 47.87 18.46 52.96
N THR A 363 48.21 18.68 51.69
CA THR A 363 47.88 19.95 51.02
C THR A 363 46.38 20.07 50.77
N GLU A 364 45.81 21.26 51.00
CA GLU A 364 44.39 21.57 50.80
C GLU A 364 43.89 21.15 49.40
N GLU A 365 44.68 21.40 48.36
CA GLU A 365 44.34 21.02 46.98
C GLU A 365 44.23 19.49 46.78
N SER A 366 45.13 18.72 47.41
CA SER A 366 45.12 17.26 47.28
C SER A 366 43.99 16.63 48.08
N LEU A 367 43.66 17.20 49.23
CA LEU A 367 42.53 16.79 50.06
C LEU A 367 41.18 17.11 49.40
N GLU A 368 41.01 18.32 48.85
CA GLU A 368 39.78 18.72 48.15
C GLU A 368 39.50 17.77 46.98
N ARG A 369 40.54 17.42 46.21
CA ARG A 369 40.42 16.46 45.10
C ARG A 369 39.95 15.09 45.59
N TYR A 370 40.51 14.59 46.70
CA TYR A 370 40.10 13.33 47.32
C TYR A 370 38.63 13.36 47.77
N LEU A 371 38.24 14.37 48.57
CA LEU A 371 36.88 14.50 49.08
C LEU A 371 35.83 14.65 47.97
N LYS A 372 36.17 15.36 46.90
CA LYS A 372 35.32 15.49 45.71
C LYS A 372 35.12 14.14 45.01
N SER A 373 36.19 13.36 44.84
CA SER A 373 36.09 12.01 44.27
C SER A 373 35.23 11.09 45.15
N VAL A 374 35.39 11.14 46.47
CA VAL A 374 34.57 10.35 47.42
C VAL A 374 33.09 10.74 47.33
N THR A 375 32.79 12.04 47.23
CA THR A 375 31.41 12.55 47.05
C THR A 375 30.78 12.06 45.73
N ARG A 376 31.57 12.01 44.65
CA ARG A 376 31.11 11.47 43.36
C ARG A 376 30.83 9.97 43.46
N LEU A 377 31.71 9.21 44.12
CA LEU A 377 31.50 7.77 44.36
C LEU A 377 30.23 7.51 45.19
N GLN A 378 30.01 8.30 46.25
CA GLN A 378 28.78 8.24 47.04
C GLN A 378 27.54 8.49 46.18
N SER A 379 27.57 9.53 45.35
CA SER A 379 26.44 9.88 44.47
C SER A 379 26.13 8.78 43.46
N ALA A 380 27.16 8.14 42.89
CA ALA A 380 27.03 7.03 41.95
C ALA A 380 26.45 5.77 42.61
N LEU A 381 26.81 5.50 43.87
CA LEU A 381 26.24 4.40 44.66
C LEU A 381 24.77 4.66 45.00
N GLU A 382 24.43 5.86 45.46
CA GLU A 382 23.05 6.25 45.82
C GLU A 382 22.10 6.27 44.62
N SER A 383 22.62 6.63 43.44
CA SER A 383 21.83 6.77 42.21
C SER A 383 21.72 5.49 41.38
N ASP A 384 22.26 4.36 41.89
CA ASP A 384 22.23 3.06 41.22
C ASP A 384 22.84 3.09 39.80
N GLU A 385 23.94 3.83 39.61
CA GLU A 385 24.54 4.03 38.29
C GLU A 385 25.06 2.72 37.66
N PRO A 386 25.10 2.62 36.31
CA PRO A 386 25.65 1.45 35.63
C PRO A 386 27.06 1.10 36.13
N LEU A 387 27.36 -0.19 36.25
CA LEU A 387 28.63 -0.69 36.81
C LEU A 387 29.89 -0.02 36.26
N LEU A 388 29.94 0.36 34.98
CA LEU A 388 31.10 1.05 34.40
C LEU A 388 31.31 2.46 34.96
N GLU A 389 30.24 3.23 35.17
CA GLU A 389 30.31 4.56 35.78
C GLU A 389 30.71 4.45 37.25
N LEU A 390 30.20 3.42 37.94
CA LEU A 390 30.60 3.13 39.32
C LEU A 390 32.09 2.74 39.43
N ILE A 391 32.62 1.99 38.46
CA ILE A 391 34.06 1.69 38.37
C ILE A 391 34.87 2.96 38.13
N ASP A 392 34.44 3.84 37.22
CA ASP A 392 35.11 5.12 36.93
C ASP A 392 35.17 6.02 38.16
N ALA A 393 34.05 6.21 38.85
CA ALA A 393 33.99 7.00 40.08
C ALA A 393 34.91 6.43 41.17
N HIS A 394 34.98 5.10 41.28
CA HIS A 394 35.87 4.44 42.23
C HIS A 394 37.36 4.52 41.84
N ASP A 395 37.69 4.45 40.54
CA ASP A 395 39.06 4.65 40.03
C ASP A 395 39.55 6.07 40.37
N GLN A 396 38.69 7.09 40.20
CA GLN A 396 39.01 8.48 40.55
C GLN A 396 39.28 8.69 42.04
N VAL A 397 38.62 7.95 42.93
CA VAL A 397 38.95 7.95 44.37
C VAL A 397 40.34 7.37 44.59
N SER A 398 40.64 6.26 43.93
CA SER A 398 41.93 5.56 44.06
C SER A 398 43.08 6.41 43.52
N GLU A 399 42.91 7.07 42.37
CA GLU A 399 43.89 8.00 41.79
C GLU A 399 44.07 9.25 42.64
N ALA A 400 42.98 9.80 43.21
CA ALA A 400 43.06 10.93 44.12
C ALA A 400 43.82 10.58 45.40
N ALA A 401 43.62 9.37 45.95
CA ALA A 401 44.35 8.86 47.10
C ALA A 401 45.86 8.69 46.82
N ASP A 402 46.23 8.18 45.65
CA ASP A 402 47.65 8.13 45.21
C ASP A 402 48.25 9.54 45.13
N SER A 403 47.47 10.49 44.60
CA SER A 403 47.87 11.88 44.39
C SER A 403 47.89 12.75 45.65
N ILE A 404 47.54 12.21 46.83
CA ILE A 404 47.63 12.94 48.10
C ILE A 404 49.07 13.41 48.33
N GLN A 405 49.24 14.69 48.69
CA GLN A 405 50.55 15.27 48.99
C GLN A 405 50.65 15.54 50.49
N VAL A 406 51.50 14.79 51.17
CA VAL A 406 51.76 14.96 52.62
C VAL A 406 52.66 16.18 52.84
N LEU A 407 52.30 17.02 53.81
CA LEU A 407 53.09 18.17 54.22
C LEU A 407 54.39 17.67 54.90
N VAL A 408 55.53 17.90 54.26
CA VAL A 408 56.84 17.56 54.83
C VAL A 408 57.28 18.74 55.72
N ASP A 409 57.08 18.64 57.03
CA ASP A 409 57.61 19.65 57.94
C ASP A 409 59.08 19.40 58.29
N VAL A 410 59.81 20.51 58.26
CA VAL A 410 61.22 20.71 58.58
C VAL A 410 61.52 20.18 59.99
N VAL A 411 62.65 19.48 60.10
CA VAL A 411 63.27 18.96 61.34
C VAL A 411 63.23 20.01 62.47
N PRO A 412 62.89 19.66 63.72
CA PRO A 412 63.10 20.57 64.85
C PRO A 412 64.62 20.76 65.05
N GLU A 413 65.12 21.99 64.97
CA GLU A 413 66.48 22.32 65.43
C GLU A 413 66.56 22.12 66.95
N ASP A 414 67.47 21.26 67.40
CA ASP A 414 67.99 21.23 68.77
C ASP A 414 69.09 22.28 68.98
#